data_AF-A0A1G8T0L7-F1
#
_entry.id   AF-A0A1G8T0L7-F1
#
_cell.length_a   1.000
_cell.length_b   1.000
_cell.length_c   1.000
_cell.angle_alpha   90.00
_cell.angle_beta   90.00
_cell.angle_gamma   90.00
#
_symmetry.space_group_name_H-M   'P 1'
#
loop_
_entity.id
_entity.type
_entity.pdbx_description
1 polymer ?
#
loop_
_entity_poly.entity_id
_entity_poly.type
_entity_poly.pdbx_seq_one_letter_code
_entity_poly.pdbx_strand_id
1 'polypeptide(L)'
;MTAPTRLSQLTNLVKPSDPPRFRTIRNEPRVIDGGAPAKNLVGQRLIHRGAVKPGDLVKALAMQARQDARLGDILLSNGMVTQSALLAVLSEQWQADVVELDSRPPDPELIDAYGATRCLTDGLVPWRRDESGVIVATTRPERFAIFRDELEAIFGTVRMALTTDPELHRAITLVRNPLLAERAEQRVALNLSCRAWDGRKAARIITLALVLVTLVGVLWPIATFSLLAAWAIGTLAVTLALKTAALFFAVRRRAGNRPNLFHTMRRKGPTIARLPTVSVMVPLYKEENIAGKLVKRLERLAYPKELMDILLVVEQTDAQTQEVLERTELPRWMRVIVVPAGGVQTKPRALNYALDFCKGQIIGVWDAEDAPDADQLHKVVRHFHDRGPDVACLQGRLDYYNARTNWLSRCFTIEYASWFGVVLPGLQRMKLALPLGGTTLYFRRAALEKLGGWDAHNVTEDADLGMRLVRMGYRTEMVDTTTREEANCRVLPWIKQRSRWLKGYAMTWAVHMRNPAKLWRELGAWQFAGFQVLFLGTLSQFLLAPVL
;
A
#
# COMPACT_ATOMS: atom_id res chain seq x y z
N MET A 1 -8.66 13.03 67.82
CA MET A 1 -7.44 13.40 68.55
C MET A 1 -6.34 12.42 68.18
N THR A 2 -5.44 12.82 67.28
CA THR A 2 -4.01 12.43 67.19
C THR A 2 -3.42 13.16 66.00
N ALA A 3 -2.17 13.56 66.17
CA ALA A 3 -1.47 14.68 65.54
C ALA A 3 -0.88 14.37 64.13
N PRO A 4 -0.35 15.41 63.44
CA PRO A 4 -0.08 15.44 62.00
C PRO A 4 1.36 15.01 61.67
N THR A 5 1.61 14.60 60.43
CA THR A 5 2.99 14.28 59.99
C THR A 5 3.31 14.81 58.59
N ARG A 6 4.15 15.86 58.59
CA ARG A 6 5.21 16.21 57.63
C ARG A 6 4.83 16.47 56.17
N LEU A 7 4.41 17.70 55.92
CA LEU A 7 4.77 18.46 54.71
C LEU A 7 6.11 19.17 54.97
N SER A 8 7.16 18.76 54.24
CA SER A 8 8.39 19.50 53.88
C SER A 8 9.59 18.56 53.82
N GLN A 9 10.46 18.80 52.83
CA GLN A 9 11.68 18.08 52.46
C GLN A 9 11.49 16.96 51.43
N LEU A 10 11.47 17.36 50.16
CA LEU A 10 12.23 16.75 49.04
C LEU A 10 12.07 17.64 47.79
N THR A 11 12.49 18.90 47.91
CA THR A 11 12.75 19.79 46.77
C THR A 11 14.24 19.79 46.50
N ASN A 12 14.71 18.89 45.64
CA ASN A 12 15.88 19.07 44.77
C ASN A 12 16.10 17.81 43.91
N LEU A 13 16.49 18.03 42.65
CA LEU A 13 16.78 17.06 41.57
C LEU A 13 15.49 16.54 40.91
N VAL A 14 15.06 17.01 39.75
CA VAL A 14 15.76 17.09 38.45
C VAL A 14 15.16 18.28 37.67
N LYS A 15 15.99 19.24 37.24
CA LYS A 15 15.55 20.27 36.28
C LYS A 15 15.27 19.61 34.92
N PRO A 16 14.22 19.98 34.19
CA PRO A 16 14.09 19.63 32.78
C PRO A 16 15.34 20.14 32.06
N SER A 17 16.06 19.25 31.37
CA SER A 17 17.14 19.65 30.48
C SER A 17 16.56 20.60 29.43
N ASP A 18 17.07 21.84 29.40
CA ASP A 18 16.77 22.81 28.36
C ASP A 18 16.90 22.14 26.96
N PRO A 19 15.99 22.42 26.02
CA PRO A 19 16.18 22.02 24.64
C PRO A 19 17.52 22.59 24.14
N PRO A 20 18.31 21.83 23.34
CA PRO A 20 19.56 22.36 22.82
C PRO A 20 19.26 23.56 21.94
N ARG A 21 19.60 24.76 22.43
CA ARG A 21 19.60 25.98 21.62
C ARG A 21 20.67 25.80 20.55
N PHE A 22 20.26 25.59 19.31
CA PHE A 22 21.13 25.69 18.15
C PHE A 22 21.76 27.07 18.15
N ARG A 23 23.09 27.11 18.25
CA ARG A 23 23.86 28.32 18.00
C ARG A 23 23.78 28.58 16.50
N THR A 24 22.86 29.44 16.08
CA THR A 24 22.93 30.10 14.77
C THR A 24 24.20 30.95 14.76
N ILE A 25 25.27 30.40 14.20
CA ILE A 25 26.46 31.16 13.83
C ILE A 25 26.53 31.15 12.31
N ARG A 26 26.19 32.31 11.73
CA ARG A 26 26.24 32.77 10.32
C ARG A 26 24.92 32.63 9.53
N ASN A 27 24.56 33.74 8.87
CA ASN A 27 23.28 33.99 8.19
C ASN A 27 23.06 33.19 6.90
N GLU A 28 24.00 32.38 6.46
CA GLU A 28 23.84 31.50 5.29
C GLU A 28 24.60 30.19 5.49
N PRO A 29 23.96 29.02 5.26
CA PRO A 29 24.66 27.73 5.30
C PRO A 29 25.75 27.67 4.22
N ARG A 30 26.93 27.15 4.58
CA ARG A 30 27.98 26.77 3.64
C ARG A 30 27.52 25.55 2.84
N VAL A 31 26.95 25.82 1.68
CA VAL A 31 26.59 24.78 0.71
C VAL A 31 27.77 24.61 -0.25
N ILE A 32 28.39 23.42 -0.26
CA ILE A 32 29.62 23.13 -0.99
C ILE A 32 29.31 22.21 -2.19
N ASP A 33 30.15 22.30 -3.23
CA ASP A 33 30.18 21.37 -4.36
C ASP A 33 30.47 19.96 -3.85
N GLY A 34 29.42 19.17 -3.60
CA GLY A 34 29.52 17.81 -3.05
C GLY A 34 30.35 16.84 -3.89
N GLY A 35 31.68 16.90 -3.74
CA GLY A 35 32.64 15.98 -4.32
C GLY A 35 32.63 14.62 -3.62
N ALA A 36 33.31 13.64 -4.24
CA ALA A 36 33.40 12.26 -3.75
C ALA A 36 33.84 12.20 -2.28
N PRO A 37 33.26 11.30 -1.46
CA PRO A 37 33.47 11.29 -0.01
C PRO A 37 34.95 11.12 0.35
N ALA A 38 35.39 11.83 1.39
CA ALA A 38 36.70 11.63 2.00
C ALA A 38 36.89 10.17 2.44
N LYS A 39 38.13 9.65 2.39
CA LYS A 39 38.54 8.23 2.56
C LYS A 39 37.95 7.44 3.75
N ASN A 40 37.36 8.09 4.76
CA ASN A 40 36.87 7.43 5.98
C ASN A 40 35.36 7.12 5.87
N LEU A 41 35.02 5.84 6.02
CA LEU A 41 33.65 5.31 5.96
C LEU A 41 32.79 5.83 7.13
N VAL A 42 31.48 6.04 6.89
CA VAL A 42 30.48 6.52 7.89
C VAL A 42 30.62 5.81 9.24
N GLY A 43 30.75 4.48 9.23
CA GLY A 43 30.85 3.67 10.44
C GLY A 43 32.08 4.00 11.30
N GLN A 44 33.24 4.27 10.67
CA GLN A 44 34.46 4.62 11.40
C GLN A 44 34.33 6.00 12.06
N ARG A 45 33.70 6.96 11.38
CA ARG A 45 33.42 8.29 11.94
C ARG A 45 32.47 8.23 13.14
N LEU A 46 31.45 7.37 13.05
CA LEU A 46 30.52 7.12 14.16
C LEU A 46 31.22 6.53 15.39
N ILE A 47 32.16 5.59 15.20
CA ILE A 47 32.98 5.05 16.30
C ILE A 47 33.88 6.15 16.88
N HIS A 48 34.58 6.90 16.04
CA HIS A 48 35.51 7.95 16.49
C HIS A 48 34.81 9.03 17.33
N ARG A 49 33.56 9.36 17.01
CA ARG A 49 32.72 10.28 17.78
C ARG A 49 32.08 9.65 19.03
N GLY A 50 32.33 8.37 19.31
CA GLY A 50 31.70 7.63 20.40
C GLY A 50 30.19 7.45 20.23
N ALA A 51 29.65 7.67 19.03
CA ALA A 51 28.23 7.64 18.75
C ALA A 51 27.69 6.22 18.52
N VAL A 52 28.56 5.26 18.19
CA VAL A 52 28.24 3.84 17.99
C VAL A 52 29.34 2.98 18.60
N LYS A 53 28.98 1.90 19.29
CA LYS A 53 29.95 0.94 19.82
C LYS A 53 30.51 0.07 18.68
N PRO A 54 31.80 -0.34 18.71
CA PRO A 54 32.36 -1.19 17.67
C PRO A 54 31.59 -2.49 17.41
N GLY A 55 31.09 -3.14 18.48
CA GLY A 55 30.27 -4.36 18.36
C GLY A 55 28.94 -4.12 17.63
N ASP A 56 28.29 -2.97 17.87
CA ASP A 56 27.05 -2.60 17.19
C ASP A 56 27.29 -2.33 15.70
N LEU A 57 28.43 -1.70 15.36
CA LEU A 57 28.81 -1.49 13.96
C LEU A 57 29.04 -2.83 13.23
N VAL A 58 29.76 -3.77 13.85
CA VAL A 58 29.98 -5.11 13.26
C VAL A 58 28.65 -5.83 13.02
N LYS A 59 27.74 -5.78 14.00
CA LYS A 59 26.39 -6.34 13.86
C LYS A 59 25.61 -5.68 12.72
N ALA A 60 25.64 -4.35 12.63
CA ALA A 60 24.95 -3.61 11.57
C ALA A 60 25.52 -3.91 10.17
N LEU A 61 26.84 -4.06 10.03
CA LEU A 61 27.48 -4.46 8.77
C LEU A 61 27.09 -5.89 8.37
N ALA A 62 27.00 -6.82 9.32
CA ALA A 62 26.54 -8.18 9.05
C ALA A 62 25.07 -8.22 8.59
N MET A 63 24.22 -7.34 9.13
CA MET A 63 22.83 -7.16 8.68
C MET A 63 22.79 -6.56 7.27
N GLN A 64 23.57 -5.50 7.02
CA GLN A 64 23.66 -4.83 5.71
C GLN A 64 24.07 -5.80 4.59
N ALA A 65 24.93 -6.77 4.86
CA ALA A 65 25.33 -7.75 3.87
C ALA A 65 24.14 -8.59 3.32
N ARG A 66 23.06 -8.75 4.09
CA ARG A 66 21.89 -9.58 3.78
C ARG A 66 20.63 -8.77 3.49
N GLN A 67 20.70 -7.45 3.54
CA GLN A 67 19.56 -6.55 3.49
C GLN A 67 19.82 -5.42 2.50
N ASP A 68 18.82 -5.02 1.74
CA ASP A 68 18.89 -3.85 0.87
C ASP A 68 18.58 -2.57 1.68
N ALA A 69 19.36 -2.35 2.75
CA ALA A 69 19.22 -1.23 3.66
C ALA A 69 20.54 -0.46 3.80
N ARG A 70 20.45 0.84 4.09
CA ARG A 70 21.63 1.65 4.38
C ARG A 70 22.10 1.36 5.79
N LEU A 71 23.42 1.41 6.01
CA LEU A 71 24.02 1.22 7.33
C LEU A 71 23.40 2.17 8.37
N GLY A 72 23.16 3.43 8.00
CA GLY A 72 22.50 4.41 8.86
C GLY A 72 21.08 4.00 9.25
N ASP A 73 20.28 3.48 8.33
CA ASP A 73 18.90 3.03 8.60
C ASP A 73 18.86 1.82 9.52
N ILE A 74 19.84 0.89 9.37
CA ILE A 74 20.01 -0.27 10.26
C ILE A 74 20.37 0.20 11.68
N LEU A 75 21.37 1.08 11.80
CA LEU A 75 21.80 1.62 13.09
C LEU A 75 20.67 2.38 13.80
N LEU A 76 19.90 3.20 13.07
CA LEU A 76 18.78 3.95 13.62
C LEU A 76 17.62 3.04 14.06
N SER A 77 17.23 2.09 13.22
CA SER A 77 16.12 1.16 13.50
C SER A 77 16.39 0.24 14.69
N ASN A 78 17.66 -0.05 14.96
CA ASN A 78 18.08 -0.87 16.10
C ASN A 78 18.48 -0.05 17.34
N GLY A 79 18.28 1.27 17.33
CA GLY A 79 18.61 2.14 18.47
C GLY A 79 20.12 2.24 18.76
N MET A 80 20.97 1.91 17.78
CA MET A 80 22.43 1.90 17.92
C MET A 80 23.05 3.28 17.72
N VAL A 81 22.34 4.21 17.08
CA VAL A 81 22.76 5.60 16.84
C VAL A 81 21.55 6.54 16.95
N THR A 82 21.79 7.79 17.33
CA THR A 82 20.77 8.85 17.25
C THR A 82 20.76 9.50 15.86
N GLN A 83 19.61 10.06 15.48
CA GLN A 83 19.46 10.75 14.20
C GLN A 83 20.38 11.98 14.08
N SER A 84 20.54 12.73 15.17
CA SER A 84 21.45 13.87 15.23
C SER A 84 22.91 13.47 15.05
N ALA A 85 23.34 12.37 15.68
CA ALA A 85 24.71 11.88 15.54
C ALA A 85 25.00 11.37 14.12
N LEU A 86 24.05 10.66 13.51
CA LEU A 86 24.18 10.21 12.12
C LEU A 86 24.25 11.39 11.15
N LEU A 87 23.35 12.38 11.28
CA LEU A 87 23.36 13.58 10.44
C LEU A 87 24.65 14.38 10.59
N ALA A 88 25.17 14.53 11.81
CA ALA A 88 26.44 15.23 12.03
C ALA A 88 27.60 14.53 11.31
N VAL A 89 27.66 13.20 11.33
CA VAL A 89 28.69 12.45 10.59
C VAL A 89 28.50 12.58 9.07
N LEU A 90 27.26 12.51 8.59
CA LEU A 90 26.98 12.68 7.16
C LEU A 90 27.34 14.09 6.68
N SER A 91 27.05 15.11 7.50
CA SER A 91 27.39 16.51 7.23
C SER A 91 28.91 16.68 7.09
N GLU A 92 29.70 16.10 7.99
CA GLU A 92 31.17 16.11 7.88
C GLU A 92 31.69 15.35 6.66
N GLN A 93 31.13 14.17 6.38
CA GLN A 93 31.60 13.31 5.30
C GLN A 93 31.35 13.93 3.93
N TRP A 94 30.19 14.54 3.75
CA TRP A 94 29.75 15.12 2.50
C TRP A 94 29.99 16.63 2.41
N GLN A 95 30.53 17.23 3.47
CA GLN A 95 30.75 18.68 3.58
C GLN A 95 29.49 19.49 3.26
N ALA A 96 28.35 19.01 3.76
CA ALA A 96 27.04 19.58 3.48
C ALA A 96 26.35 19.97 4.79
N ASP A 97 25.77 21.17 4.82
CA ASP A 97 25.04 21.66 5.98
C ASP A 97 23.68 20.98 6.13
N VAL A 98 23.24 20.84 7.37
CA VAL A 98 21.89 20.36 7.71
C VAL A 98 20.94 21.55 7.69
N VAL A 99 19.81 21.40 6.99
CA VAL A 99 18.80 22.46 6.81
C VAL A 99 17.44 22.02 7.32
N GLU A 100 16.73 22.98 7.93
CA GLU A 100 15.37 22.80 8.41
C GLU A 100 14.38 23.42 7.41
N LEU A 101 13.76 22.57 6.61
CA LEU A 101 12.83 23.00 5.55
C LEU A 101 11.53 23.62 6.10
N ASP A 102 11.17 23.32 7.35
CA ASP A 102 9.96 23.85 7.99
C ASP A 102 10.09 25.37 8.27
N SER A 103 11.31 25.88 8.47
CA SER A 103 11.57 27.31 8.73
C SER A 103 11.49 28.17 7.46
N ARG A 104 11.82 27.60 6.31
CA ARG A 104 11.81 28.25 5.00
C ARG A 104 11.38 27.21 3.97
N PRO A 105 10.11 27.26 3.51
CA PRO A 105 9.58 26.26 2.61
C PRO A 105 10.31 26.27 1.26
N PRO A 106 10.38 25.13 0.55
CA PRO A 106 10.95 25.06 -0.78
C PRO A 106 10.24 25.94 -1.81
N ASP A 107 11.00 26.41 -2.78
CA ASP A 107 10.49 27.09 -3.96
C ASP A 107 9.57 26.14 -4.75
N PRO A 108 8.29 26.51 -4.91
CA PRO A 108 7.33 25.71 -5.63
C PRO A 108 7.72 25.42 -7.10
N GLU A 109 8.34 26.39 -7.78
CA GLU A 109 8.72 26.26 -9.20
C GLU A 109 9.85 25.25 -9.40
N LEU A 110 10.80 25.22 -8.45
CA LEU A 110 11.90 24.25 -8.48
C LEU A 110 11.38 22.82 -8.24
N ILE A 111 10.39 22.65 -7.37
CA ILE A 111 9.74 21.34 -7.19
C ILE A 111 9.01 20.93 -8.47
N ASP A 112 8.32 21.84 -9.16
CA ASP A 112 7.60 21.50 -10.39
C ASP A 112 8.53 21.12 -11.54
N ALA A 113 9.67 21.81 -11.65
CA ALA A 113 10.68 21.51 -12.65
C ALA A 113 11.31 20.11 -12.50
N TYR A 114 11.51 19.63 -11.26
CA TYR A 114 12.00 18.26 -11.01
C TYR A 114 10.87 17.22 -10.93
N GLY A 115 9.71 17.64 -10.44
CA GLY A 115 8.50 16.85 -10.21
C GLY A 115 8.31 16.42 -8.75
N ALA A 116 7.17 16.78 -8.14
CA ALA A 116 6.88 16.48 -6.73
C ALA A 116 6.94 14.98 -6.35
N THR A 117 6.42 14.08 -7.19
CA THR A 117 6.50 12.63 -6.96
C THR A 117 7.95 12.12 -7.05
N ARG A 118 8.77 12.72 -7.90
CA ARG A 118 10.21 12.40 -7.98
C ARG A 118 10.93 12.89 -6.75
N CYS A 119 10.61 14.09 -6.25
CA CYS A 119 11.18 14.57 -5.00
C CYS A 119 10.99 13.56 -3.85
N LEU A 120 9.79 13.00 -3.72
CA LEU A 120 9.47 11.97 -2.72
C LEU A 120 10.20 10.65 -2.98
N THR A 121 10.18 10.17 -4.23
CA THR A 121 10.75 8.86 -4.60
C THR A 121 12.27 8.85 -4.54
N ASP A 122 12.90 9.94 -4.97
CA ASP A 122 14.35 10.10 -5.06
C ASP A 122 14.95 10.56 -3.72
N GLY A 123 14.15 11.22 -2.87
CA GLY A 123 14.60 11.78 -1.59
C GLY A 123 15.41 13.07 -1.80
N LEU A 124 15.00 13.87 -2.77
CA LEU A 124 15.67 15.08 -3.24
C LEU A 124 14.65 16.20 -3.38
N VAL A 125 14.88 17.36 -2.77
CA VAL A 125 14.02 18.53 -2.91
C VAL A 125 14.85 19.71 -3.36
N PRO A 126 14.68 20.19 -4.61
CA PRO A 126 15.16 21.49 -5.02
C PRO A 126 14.57 22.56 -4.09
N TRP A 127 15.39 23.10 -3.20
CA TRP A 127 14.92 23.90 -2.07
C TRP A 127 14.82 25.38 -2.43
N ARG A 128 15.92 25.98 -2.91
CA ARG A 128 15.96 27.40 -3.28
C ARG A 128 17.12 27.68 -4.21
N ARG A 129 17.01 28.80 -4.94
CA ARG A 129 18.10 29.36 -5.74
C ARG A 129 18.81 30.48 -4.98
N ASP A 130 20.13 30.54 -5.10
CA ASP A 130 20.95 31.69 -4.72
C ASP A 130 21.99 32.01 -5.80
N GLU A 131 22.90 32.94 -5.52
CA GLU A 131 23.94 33.40 -6.47
C GLU A 131 24.86 32.27 -6.96
N SER A 132 24.99 31.19 -6.18
CA SER A 132 25.87 30.05 -6.49
C SER A 132 25.13 28.86 -7.11
N GLY A 133 23.80 28.95 -7.31
CA GLY A 133 23.00 27.91 -7.95
C GLY A 133 21.81 27.43 -7.11
N VAL A 134 21.28 26.24 -7.44
CA VAL A 134 20.15 25.64 -6.71
C VAL A 134 20.66 24.75 -5.58
N ILE A 135 20.17 24.99 -4.36
CA ILE A 135 20.41 24.11 -3.22
C ILE A 135 19.37 22.99 -3.25
N VAL A 136 19.82 21.75 -3.25
CA VAL A 136 18.98 20.56 -3.20
C VAL A 136 19.12 19.92 -1.82
N ALA A 137 18.03 19.91 -1.06
CA ALA A 137 17.95 19.22 0.22
C ALA A 137 17.73 17.72 0.01
N THR A 138 18.50 16.87 0.70
CA THR A 138 18.41 15.41 0.54
C THR A 138 18.49 14.66 1.86
N THR A 139 17.81 13.52 1.91
CA THR A 139 17.96 12.51 2.97
C THR A 139 18.96 11.42 2.59
N ARG A 140 19.45 11.45 1.34
CA ARG A 140 20.26 10.42 0.69
C ARG A 140 21.37 11.07 -0.14
N PRO A 141 22.48 11.49 0.48
CA PRO A 141 23.60 12.12 -0.22
C PRO A 141 24.13 11.31 -1.41
N GLU A 142 24.14 9.98 -1.26
CA GLU A 142 24.50 9.05 -2.32
C GLU A 142 23.59 9.16 -3.55
N ARG A 143 22.30 9.46 -3.37
CA ARG A 143 21.37 9.67 -4.48
C ARG A 143 21.53 11.03 -5.12
N PHE A 144 21.80 12.07 -4.33
CA PHE A 144 22.14 13.37 -4.90
C PHE A 144 23.34 13.24 -5.86
N ALA A 145 24.37 12.48 -5.48
CA ALA A 145 25.52 12.24 -6.36
C ALA A 145 25.14 11.49 -7.65
N ILE A 146 24.20 10.53 -7.59
CA ILE A 146 23.72 9.79 -8.78
C ILE A 146 22.90 10.70 -9.71
N PHE A 147 22.05 11.56 -9.15
CA PHE A 147 21.15 12.43 -9.91
C PHE A 147 21.74 13.82 -10.20
N ARG A 148 23.00 14.07 -9.83
CA ARG A 148 23.65 15.37 -10.00
C ARG A 148 23.58 15.87 -11.43
N ASP A 149 24.03 15.07 -12.40
CA ASP A 149 24.09 15.48 -13.80
C ASP A 149 22.71 15.86 -14.35
N GLU A 150 21.67 15.13 -13.93
CA GLU A 150 20.29 15.43 -14.30
C GLU A 150 19.78 16.71 -13.63
N LEU A 151 20.06 16.89 -12.34
CA LEU A 151 19.72 18.11 -11.60
C LEU A 151 20.45 19.32 -12.22
N GLU A 152 21.70 19.16 -12.64
CA GLU A 152 22.49 20.21 -13.29
C GLU A 152 21.97 20.55 -14.68
N ALA A 153 21.49 19.56 -15.44
CA ALA A 153 20.83 19.77 -16.71
C ALA A 153 19.52 20.58 -16.57
N ILE A 154 18.80 20.45 -15.45
CA ILE A 154 17.55 21.16 -15.20
C ILE A 154 17.81 22.56 -14.61
N PHE A 155 18.73 22.67 -13.65
CA PHE A 155 18.84 23.85 -12.79
C PHE A 155 20.11 24.69 -12.98
N GLY A 156 21.08 24.21 -13.76
CA GLY A 156 22.45 24.74 -13.79
C GLY A 156 23.25 24.24 -12.59
N THR A 157 24.12 25.05 -12.01
CA THR A 157 24.89 24.64 -10.83
C THR A 157 23.98 24.20 -9.68
N VAL A 158 24.22 23.00 -9.12
CA VAL A 158 23.49 22.48 -7.96
C VAL A 158 24.42 22.14 -6.80
N ARG A 159 23.96 22.42 -5.58
CA ARG A 159 24.69 22.16 -4.34
C ARG A 159 23.81 21.40 -3.36
N MET A 160 24.42 20.64 -2.45
CA MET A 160 23.70 19.72 -1.57
C MET A 160 23.54 20.28 -0.16
N ALA A 161 22.35 20.10 0.41
CA ALA A 161 22.08 20.23 1.83
C ALA A 161 21.44 18.95 2.38
N LEU A 162 21.65 18.66 3.66
CA LEU A 162 21.09 17.48 4.33
C LEU A 162 19.81 17.82 5.06
N THR A 163 18.83 16.92 5.01
CA THR A 163 17.58 17.02 5.78
C THR A 163 17.10 15.64 6.20
N THR A 164 15.97 15.58 6.90
CA THR A 164 15.37 14.33 7.39
C THR A 164 14.17 13.90 6.54
N ASP A 165 13.87 12.60 6.49
CA ASP A 165 12.68 12.11 5.76
C ASP A 165 11.37 12.78 6.22
N PRO A 166 11.10 12.97 7.53
CA PRO A 166 9.90 13.66 7.98
C PRO A 166 9.83 15.12 7.49
N GLU A 167 10.92 15.88 7.57
CA GLU A 167 10.97 17.27 7.10
C GLU A 167 10.80 17.36 5.58
N LEU A 168 11.48 16.49 4.82
CA LEU A 168 11.36 16.43 3.37
C LEU A 168 9.90 16.18 2.95
N HIS A 169 9.23 15.20 3.56
CA HIS A 169 7.84 14.89 3.26
C HIS A 169 6.89 16.03 3.64
N ARG A 170 7.08 16.65 4.83
CA ARG A 170 6.28 17.79 5.26
C ARG A 170 6.45 18.99 4.34
N ALA A 171 7.69 19.32 3.96
CA ALA A 171 8.00 20.43 3.08
C ALA A 171 7.36 20.29 1.69
N ILE A 172 7.43 19.10 1.08
CA ILE A 172 6.74 18.83 -0.20
C ILE A 172 5.23 18.93 -0.03
N THR A 173 4.68 18.34 1.03
CA THR A 173 3.24 18.35 1.29
C THR A 173 2.73 19.78 1.51
N LEU A 174 3.48 20.62 2.22
CA LEU A 174 3.13 22.03 2.46
C LEU A 174 2.98 22.83 1.15
N VAL A 175 3.86 22.58 0.17
CA VAL A 175 3.95 23.39 -1.06
C VAL A 175 3.16 22.78 -2.22
N ARG A 176 3.00 21.46 -2.26
CA ARG A 176 2.45 20.72 -3.42
C ARG A 176 1.31 19.77 -3.08
N ASN A 177 0.67 19.93 -1.93
CA ASN A 177 -0.51 19.12 -1.57
C ASN A 177 -1.61 19.10 -2.65
N PRO A 178 -2.03 20.25 -3.22
CA PRO A 178 -3.11 20.26 -4.21
C PRO A 178 -2.79 19.42 -5.45
N LEU A 179 -1.54 19.50 -5.94
CA LEU A 179 -1.07 18.73 -7.09
C LEU A 179 -1.06 17.22 -6.80
N LEU A 180 -0.55 16.83 -5.62
CA LEU A 180 -0.54 15.42 -5.21
C LEU A 180 -1.96 14.87 -4.98
N ALA A 181 -2.87 15.68 -4.44
CA ALA A 181 -4.27 15.34 -4.25
C ALA A 181 -5.00 15.10 -5.58
N GLU A 182 -4.85 16.04 -6.53
CA GLU A 182 -5.44 15.91 -7.85
C GLU A 182 -4.90 14.67 -8.58
N ARG A 183 -3.59 14.46 -8.53
CA ARG A 183 -2.95 13.27 -9.10
C ARG A 183 -3.53 12.00 -8.49
N ALA A 184 -3.73 11.94 -7.18
CA ALA A 184 -4.28 10.76 -6.49
C ALA A 184 -5.69 10.39 -6.98
N GLU A 185 -6.48 11.37 -7.41
CA GLU A 185 -7.80 11.17 -8.00
C GLU A 185 -7.73 10.77 -9.48
N GLN A 186 -6.66 11.15 -10.16
CA GLN A 186 -6.57 11.06 -11.61
C GLN A 186 -5.58 10.03 -12.19
N ARG A 187 -4.90 9.23 -11.35
CA ARG A 187 -3.84 8.30 -11.79
C ARG A 187 -4.28 7.30 -12.87
N VAL A 188 -5.52 6.79 -12.82
CA VAL A 188 -6.02 5.79 -13.78
C VAL A 188 -6.50 6.47 -15.07
N ALA A 189 -6.08 5.94 -16.21
CA ALA A 189 -6.49 6.42 -17.53
C ALA A 189 -8.03 6.45 -17.67
N LEU A 190 -8.57 7.52 -18.26
CA LEU A 190 -10.00 7.80 -18.28
C LEU A 190 -10.86 6.66 -18.86
N ASN A 191 -10.34 5.96 -19.88
CA ASN A 191 -11.03 4.83 -20.51
C ASN A 191 -11.14 3.59 -19.60
N LEU A 192 -10.31 3.49 -18.56
CA LEU A 192 -10.30 2.44 -17.54
C LEU A 192 -10.84 2.90 -16.19
N SER A 193 -11.22 4.18 -16.05
CA SER A 193 -11.72 4.75 -14.80
C SER A 193 -13.22 4.95 -14.81
N CYS A 194 -13.82 4.83 -13.63
CA CYS A 194 -15.19 5.21 -13.32
C CYS A 194 -15.38 6.74 -13.37
N ARG A 195 -14.33 7.55 -13.44
CA ARG A 195 -14.44 9.02 -13.59
C ARG A 195 -15.24 9.44 -14.82
N ALA A 196 -15.13 8.67 -15.90
CA ALA A 196 -15.90 8.90 -17.13
C ALA A 196 -17.37 8.39 -17.05
N TRP A 197 -17.82 7.91 -15.89
CA TRP A 197 -19.16 7.34 -15.74
C TRP A 197 -20.24 8.43 -15.73
N ASP A 198 -21.13 8.36 -16.72
CA ASP A 198 -22.32 9.21 -16.77
C ASP A 198 -23.50 8.49 -16.10
N GLY A 199 -23.68 8.78 -14.81
CA GLY A 199 -24.75 8.18 -14.01
C GLY A 199 -26.15 8.50 -14.54
N ARG A 200 -26.34 9.64 -15.22
CA ARG A 200 -27.64 10.03 -15.78
C ARG A 200 -27.97 9.20 -17.02
N LYS A 201 -27.00 9.02 -17.92
CA LYS A 201 -27.16 8.12 -19.07
C LYS A 201 -27.41 6.68 -18.61
N ALA A 202 -26.63 6.18 -17.65
CA ALA A 202 -26.81 4.84 -17.13
C ALA A 202 -28.20 4.65 -16.50
N ALA A 203 -28.66 5.60 -15.69
CA ALA A 203 -30.00 5.57 -15.10
C ALA A 203 -31.09 5.55 -16.17
N ARG A 204 -30.99 6.39 -17.22
CA ARG A 204 -31.96 6.38 -18.34
C ARG A 204 -32.00 5.03 -19.05
N ILE A 205 -30.85 4.42 -19.32
CA ILE A 205 -30.76 3.11 -19.97
C ILE A 205 -31.39 2.03 -19.08
N ILE A 206 -31.05 2.02 -17.78
CA ILE A 206 -31.60 1.05 -16.82
C ILE A 206 -33.11 1.22 -16.68
N THR A 207 -33.60 2.45 -16.54
CA THR A 207 -35.04 2.72 -16.45
C THR A 207 -35.77 2.28 -17.71
N LEU A 208 -35.23 2.59 -18.90
CA LEU A 208 -35.83 2.16 -20.17
C LEU A 208 -35.86 0.63 -20.27
N ALA A 209 -34.78 -0.05 -19.89
CA ALA A 209 -34.72 -1.51 -19.87
C ALA A 209 -35.72 -2.12 -18.89
N LEU A 210 -35.87 -1.55 -17.69
CA LEU A 210 -36.85 -1.99 -16.70
C LEU A 210 -38.28 -1.79 -17.22
N VAL A 211 -38.60 -0.62 -17.77
CA VAL A 211 -39.92 -0.34 -18.36
C VAL A 211 -40.23 -1.33 -19.48
N LEU A 212 -39.26 -1.61 -20.36
CA LEU A 212 -39.42 -2.58 -21.43
C LEU A 212 -39.67 -3.99 -20.90
N VAL A 213 -38.86 -4.45 -19.94
CA VAL A 213 -39.02 -5.77 -19.31
C VAL A 213 -40.37 -5.88 -18.60
N THR A 214 -40.81 -4.84 -17.91
CA THR A 214 -42.13 -4.80 -17.28
C THR A 214 -43.25 -4.84 -18.31
N LEU A 215 -43.16 -4.05 -19.39
CA LEU A 215 -44.15 -4.04 -20.46
C LEU A 215 -44.27 -5.42 -21.12
N VAL A 216 -43.14 -6.03 -21.49
CA VAL A 216 -43.10 -7.38 -22.08
C VAL A 216 -43.59 -8.42 -21.06
N GLY A 217 -43.30 -8.24 -19.77
CA GLY A 217 -43.80 -9.10 -18.70
C GLY A 217 -45.31 -9.02 -18.48
N VAL A 218 -45.92 -7.85 -18.69
CA VAL A 218 -47.38 -7.69 -18.64
C VAL A 218 -48.03 -8.28 -19.88
N LEU A 219 -47.46 -8.07 -21.06
CA LEU A 219 -48.01 -8.56 -22.32
C LEU A 219 -47.85 -10.08 -22.46
N TRP A 220 -46.69 -10.63 -22.10
CA TRP A 220 -46.32 -12.05 -22.25
C TRP A 220 -45.72 -12.61 -20.95
N PRO A 221 -46.51 -12.80 -19.89
CA PRO A 221 -46.01 -13.14 -18.55
C PRO A 221 -45.30 -14.50 -18.50
N ILE A 222 -45.87 -15.53 -19.12
CA ILE A 222 -45.29 -16.88 -19.12
C ILE A 222 -43.95 -16.89 -19.86
N ALA A 223 -43.91 -16.35 -21.08
CA ALA A 223 -42.68 -16.31 -21.87
C ALA A 223 -41.58 -15.49 -21.19
N THR A 224 -41.93 -14.34 -20.61
CA THR A 224 -40.98 -13.50 -19.87
C THR A 224 -40.42 -14.21 -18.65
N PHE A 225 -41.29 -14.80 -17.83
CA PHE A 225 -40.87 -15.58 -16.66
C PHE A 225 -39.99 -16.77 -17.08
N SER A 226 -40.39 -17.54 -18.09
CA SER A 226 -39.60 -18.68 -18.59
C SER A 226 -38.22 -18.26 -19.09
N LEU A 227 -38.10 -17.13 -19.79
CA LEU A 227 -36.81 -16.61 -20.25
C LEU A 227 -35.91 -16.16 -19.09
N LEU A 228 -36.47 -15.43 -18.12
CA LEU A 228 -35.74 -14.99 -16.94
C LEU A 228 -35.29 -16.20 -16.09
N ALA A 229 -36.17 -17.18 -15.89
CA ALA A 229 -35.85 -18.42 -15.18
C ALA A 229 -34.79 -19.23 -15.93
N ALA A 230 -34.90 -19.39 -17.25
CA ALA A 230 -33.90 -20.08 -18.06
C ALA A 230 -32.52 -19.40 -17.98
N TRP A 231 -32.48 -18.06 -18.01
CA TRP A 231 -31.24 -17.30 -17.83
C TRP A 231 -30.68 -17.46 -16.41
N ALA A 232 -31.53 -17.40 -15.38
CA ALA A 232 -31.11 -17.58 -13.99
C ALA A 232 -30.53 -18.99 -13.76
N ILE A 233 -31.20 -20.03 -14.28
CA ILE A 233 -30.73 -21.42 -14.22
C ILE A 233 -29.43 -21.58 -15.02
N GLY A 234 -29.35 -21.00 -16.22
CA GLY A 234 -28.15 -21.07 -17.06
C GLY A 234 -26.93 -20.42 -16.40
N THR A 235 -27.09 -19.22 -15.84
CA THR A 235 -26.01 -18.52 -15.11
C THR A 235 -25.63 -19.25 -13.81
N LEU A 236 -26.60 -19.87 -13.12
CA LEU A 236 -26.36 -20.75 -11.97
C LEU A 236 -25.54 -21.97 -12.37
N ALA A 237 -25.93 -22.68 -13.43
CA ALA A 237 -25.23 -23.85 -13.94
C ALA A 237 -23.80 -23.52 -14.35
N VAL A 238 -23.58 -22.43 -15.09
CA VAL A 238 -22.24 -21.99 -15.51
C VAL A 238 -21.37 -21.60 -14.31
N THR A 239 -21.91 -20.88 -13.33
CA THR A 239 -21.17 -20.52 -12.12
C THR A 239 -20.82 -21.74 -11.27
N LEU A 240 -21.74 -22.71 -11.17
CA LEU A 240 -21.49 -23.98 -10.51
C LEU A 240 -20.41 -24.79 -11.25
N ALA A 241 -20.46 -24.83 -12.58
CA ALA A 241 -19.43 -25.45 -13.42
C ALA A 241 -18.05 -24.78 -13.21
N LEU A 242 -18.00 -23.46 -13.13
CA LEU A 242 -16.76 -22.73 -12.83
C LEU A 242 -16.22 -23.07 -11.43
N LYS A 243 -17.09 -23.06 -10.40
CA LYS A 243 -16.69 -23.37 -9.01
C LYS A 243 -16.25 -24.83 -8.84
N THR A 244 -16.92 -25.77 -9.51
CA THR A 244 -16.54 -27.19 -9.50
C THR A 244 -15.22 -27.42 -10.25
N ALA A 245 -15.00 -26.76 -11.39
CA ALA A 245 -13.72 -26.77 -12.07
C ALA A 245 -12.61 -26.17 -11.18
N ALA A 246 -12.88 -25.02 -10.55
CA ALA A 246 -11.94 -24.38 -9.63
C ALA A 246 -11.59 -25.31 -8.45
N LEU A 247 -12.58 -25.99 -7.86
CA LEU A 247 -12.38 -27.01 -6.84
C LEU A 247 -11.49 -28.16 -7.34
N PHE A 248 -11.81 -28.71 -8.51
CA PHE A 248 -11.03 -29.79 -9.12
C PHE A 248 -9.56 -29.41 -9.31
N PHE A 249 -9.30 -28.21 -9.86
CA PHE A 249 -7.94 -27.70 -10.04
C PHE A 249 -7.26 -27.36 -8.70
N ALA A 250 -7.99 -26.89 -7.70
CA ALA A 250 -7.46 -26.62 -6.36
C ALA A 250 -7.06 -27.92 -5.63
N VAL A 251 -7.88 -28.98 -5.72
CA VAL A 251 -7.62 -30.28 -5.10
C VAL A 251 -6.47 -31.01 -5.81
N ARG A 252 -6.42 -30.99 -7.14
CA ARG A 252 -5.30 -31.56 -7.91
C ARG A 252 -3.94 -31.00 -7.48
N ARG A 253 -3.87 -29.72 -7.10
CA ARG A 253 -2.66 -29.14 -6.47
C ARG A 253 -2.30 -29.84 -5.18
N ARG A 254 -3.24 -29.96 -4.24
CA ARG A 254 -2.97 -30.55 -2.92
C ARG A 254 -2.51 -32.00 -3.08
N ALA A 255 -3.08 -32.73 -4.04
CA ALA A 255 -2.64 -34.08 -4.37
C ALA A 255 -1.23 -34.12 -4.97
N GLY A 256 -0.91 -33.25 -5.94
CA GLY A 256 0.42 -33.18 -6.57
C GLY A 256 1.51 -32.53 -5.72
N ASN A 257 1.12 -31.78 -4.68
CA ASN A 257 2.01 -31.12 -3.73
C ASN A 257 2.00 -31.83 -2.37
N ARG A 258 1.50 -33.08 -2.30
CA ARG A 258 1.75 -33.96 -1.16
C ARG A 258 3.25 -34.06 -0.99
N PRO A 259 3.81 -33.69 0.17
CA PRO A 259 5.22 -33.92 0.41
C PRO A 259 5.44 -35.44 0.32
N ASN A 260 6.15 -35.90 -0.71
CA ASN A 260 6.71 -37.24 -0.67
C ASN A 260 7.50 -37.34 0.64
N LEU A 261 7.28 -38.42 1.42
CA LEU A 261 7.94 -38.65 2.71
C LEU A 261 9.48 -38.54 2.64
N PHE A 262 10.06 -38.57 1.43
CA PHE A 262 11.50 -38.51 1.15
C PHE A 262 11.98 -37.19 0.51
N HIS A 263 11.14 -36.17 0.35
CA HIS A 263 11.54 -34.86 -0.18
C HIS A 263 11.84 -33.85 0.95
N THR A 264 12.82 -34.16 1.80
CA THR A 264 13.39 -33.20 2.77
C THR A 264 14.24 -32.12 2.10
N MET A 265 14.55 -32.26 0.81
CA MET A 265 15.14 -31.18 0.01
C MET A 265 14.05 -30.44 -0.75
N ARG A 266 13.42 -29.46 -0.10
CA ARG A 266 12.77 -28.35 -0.82
C ARG A 266 13.79 -27.84 -1.82
N ARG A 267 13.52 -27.98 -3.12
CA ARG A 267 14.38 -27.46 -4.20
C ARG A 267 14.74 -26.02 -3.81
N LYS A 268 16.01 -25.80 -3.42
CA LYS A 268 16.47 -24.53 -2.85
C LYS A 268 16.31 -23.54 -3.99
N GLY A 269 15.23 -22.75 -3.96
CA GLY A 269 15.05 -21.70 -4.95
C GLY A 269 16.24 -20.73 -4.88
N PRO A 270 16.39 -19.83 -5.85
CA PRO A 270 17.51 -18.88 -5.88
C PRO A 270 17.68 -18.19 -4.52
N THR A 271 18.89 -18.13 -3.99
CA THR A 271 19.11 -17.49 -2.69
C THR A 271 18.84 -16.00 -2.81
N ILE A 272 18.02 -15.46 -1.91
CA ILE A 272 17.84 -14.01 -1.83
C ILE A 272 19.12 -13.45 -1.22
N ALA A 273 19.93 -12.78 -2.05
CA ALA A 273 21.17 -12.17 -1.59
C ALA A 273 20.91 -11.03 -0.60
N ARG A 274 19.94 -10.16 -0.91
CA ARG A 274 19.50 -9.06 -0.08
C ARG A 274 17.99 -8.97 -0.02
N LEU A 275 17.44 -8.90 1.19
CA LEU A 275 16.01 -8.68 1.40
C LEU A 275 15.63 -7.24 1.02
N PRO A 276 14.56 -7.03 0.22
CA PRO A 276 14.12 -5.70 -0.19
C PRO A 276 13.27 -5.01 0.88
N THR A 277 13.17 -3.69 0.80
CA THR A 277 12.19 -2.92 1.57
C THR A 277 10.78 -3.21 1.07
N VAL A 278 9.85 -3.42 2.00
CA VAL A 278 8.42 -3.62 1.73
C VAL A 278 7.64 -2.46 2.36
N SER A 279 6.95 -1.69 1.54
CA SER A 279 6.01 -0.69 2.03
C SER A 279 4.63 -1.29 2.18
N VAL A 280 3.94 -1.05 3.29
CA VAL A 280 2.54 -1.45 3.44
C VAL A 280 1.71 -0.26 3.89
N MET A 281 0.66 0.04 3.14
CA MET A 281 -0.31 1.08 3.49
C MET A 281 -1.43 0.49 4.34
N VAL A 282 -1.79 1.20 5.41
CA VAL A 282 -2.90 0.86 6.30
C VAL A 282 -3.83 2.07 6.37
N PRO A 283 -4.93 2.11 5.57
CA PRO A 283 -5.89 3.18 5.64
C PRO A 283 -6.71 3.08 6.93
N LEU A 284 -6.87 4.22 7.60
CA LEU A 284 -7.62 4.36 8.86
C LEU A 284 -8.74 5.37 8.64
N TYR A 285 -9.94 5.06 9.12
CA TYR A 285 -11.08 5.98 9.06
C TYR A 285 -12.01 5.78 10.25
N LYS A 286 -12.10 6.80 11.11
CA LYS A 286 -12.90 6.82 12.34
C LYS A 286 -12.53 5.72 13.33
N GLU A 287 -11.24 5.61 13.64
CA GLU A 287 -10.68 4.55 14.48
C GLU A 287 -10.17 5.08 15.81
N GLU A 288 -11.00 5.01 16.86
CA GLU A 288 -10.71 5.68 18.15
C GLU A 288 -9.73 4.91 19.06
N ASN A 289 -9.46 3.62 18.77
CA ASN A 289 -8.66 2.76 19.67
C ASN A 289 -7.92 1.62 18.93
N ILE A 290 -7.63 1.80 17.65
CA ILE A 290 -7.03 0.74 16.82
C ILE A 290 -5.51 0.84 16.74
N ALA A 291 -4.94 2.06 16.84
CA ALA A 291 -3.50 2.30 16.65
C ALA A 291 -2.64 1.42 17.57
N GLY A 292 -2.91 1.40 18.88
CA GLY A 292 -2.13 0.57 19.82
C GLY A 292 -2.26 -0.94 19.58
N LYS A 293 -3.45 -1.41 19.17
CA LYS A 293 -3.66 -2.84 18.82
C LYS A 293 -2.95 -3.20 17.51
N LEU A 294 -3.02 -2.31 16.52
CA LEU A 294 -2.37 -2.45 15.23
C LEU A 294 -0.85 -2.51 15.41
N VAL A 295 -0.25 -1.57 16.16
CA VAL A 295 1.19 -1.57 16.46
C VAL A 295 1.60 -2.91 17.08
N LYS A 296 0.92 -3.37 18.14
CA LYS A 296 1.22 -4.66 18.80
C LYS A 296 1.07 -5.88 17.88
N ARG A 297 0.15 -5.84 16.91
CA ARG A 297 -0.03 -6.93 15.92
C ARG A 297 1.14 -6.92 14.93
N LEU A 298 1.48 -5.76 14.39
CA LEU A 298 2.52 -5.61 13.37
C LEU A 298 3.95 -5.73 13.95
N GLU A 299 4.14 -5.47 15.24
CA GLU A 299 5.39 -5.76 15.94
C GLU A 299 5.78 -7.24 15.87
N ARG A 300 4.79 -8.15 15.83
CA ARG A 300 5.00 -9.61 15.75
C ARG A 300 5.54 -10.09 14.41
N LEU A 301 5.53 -9.24 13.38
CA LEU A 301 6.11 -9.58 12.09
C LEU A 301 7.62 -9.82 12.23
N ALA A 302 8.05 -10.99 11.79
CA ALA A 302 9.44 -11.44 11.85
C ALA A 302 10.35 -10.79 10.78
N TYR A 303 9.78 -9.98 9.88
CA TYR A 303 10.56 -9.27 8.87
C TYR A 303 11.45 -8.20 9.50
N PRO A 304 12.67 -7.96 9.00
CA PRO A 304 13.57 -6.96 9.56
C PRO A 304 12.93 -5.57 9.58
N LYS A 305 12.93 -4.90 10.74
CA LYS A 305 12.19 -3.64 10.95
C LYS A 305 12.73 -2.51 10.09
N GLU A 306 14.04 -2.46 9.87
CA GLU A 306 14.72 -1.54 8.96
C GLU A 306 14.31 -1.69 7.47
N LEU A 307 13.68 -2.81 7.09
CA LEU A 307 13.14 -3.06 5.75
C LEU A 307 11.62 -2.99 5.71
N MET A 308 10.97 -2.70 6.83
CA MET A 308 9.53 -2.46 6.90
C MET A 308 9.25 -0.97 6.76
N ASP A 309 8.31 -0.63 5.90
CA ASP A 309 7.88 0.75 5.66
C ASP A 309 6.35 0.84 5.77
N ILE A 310 5.82 1.05 6.97
CA ILE A 310 4.38 1.05 7.22
C ILE A 310 3.84 2.47 7.20
N LEU A 311 2.86 2.73 6.33
CA LEU A 311 2.23 4.04 6.16
C LEU A 311 0.80 3.95 6.71
N LEU A 312 0.55 4.61 7.83
CA LEU A 312 -0.79 4.79 8.38
C LEU A 312 -1.44 5.96 7.64
N VAL A 313 -2.46 5.68 6.83
CA VAL A 313 -3.05 6.67 5.92
C VAL A 313 -4.35 7.17 6.52
N VAL A 314 -4.41 8.47 6.81
CA VAL A 314 -5.57 9.13 7.42
C VAL A 314 -6.05 10.29 6.56
N GLU A 315 -7.35 10.53 6.52
CA GLU A 315 -7.91 11.71 5.85
C GLU A 315 -7.78 12.94 6.76
N GLN A 316 -7.45 14.11 6.19
CA GLN A 316 -7.32 15.37 6.91
C GLN A 316 -8.59 15.73 7.71
N THR A 317 -9.76 15.31 7.23
CA THR A 317 -11.06 15.53 7.88
C THR A 317 -11.27 14.68 9.13
N ASP A 318 -10.45 13.65 9.35
CA ASP A 318 -10.56 12.74 10.49
C ASP A 318 -9.64 13.20 11.64
N ALA A 319 -10.05 14.29 12.30
CA ALA A 319 -9.29 14.89 13.40
C ALA A 319 -9.12 13.93 14.58
N GLN A 320 -10.11 13.07 14.81
CA GLN A 320 -10.11 12.13 15.93
C GLN A 320 -9.02 11.07 15.77
N THR A 321 -8.94 10.42 14.61
CA THR A 321 -7.88 9.44 14.35
C THR A 321 -6.49 10.09 14.35
N GLN A 322 -6.37 11.33 13.84
CA GLN A 322 -5.11 12.09 13.89
C GLN A 322 -4.64 12.36 15.32
N GLU A 323 -5.51 12.85 16.20
CA GLU A 323 -5.19 13.12 17.60
C GLU A 323 -4.73 11.84 18.34
N VAL A 324 -5.35 10.70 18.06
CA VAL A 324 -4.95 9.40 18.62
C VAL A 324 -3.56 9.00 18.13
N LEU A 325 -3.26 9.19 16.85
CA LEU A 325 -1.95 8.85 16.28
C LEU A 325 -0.83 9.78 16.76
N GLU A 326 -1.11 11.07 16.94
CA GLU A 326 -0.15 12.04 17.49
C GLU A 326 0.26 11.71 18.93
N ARG A 327 -0.67 11.14 19.72
CA ARG A 327 -0.40 10.69 21.10
C ARG A 327 0.19 9.28 21.18
N THR A 328 0.24 8.54 20.07
CA THR A 328 0.75 7.17 20.03
C THR A 328 2.23 7.20 19.65
N GLU A 329 3.08 6.59 20.49
CA GLU A 329 4.48 6.39 20.14
C GLU A 329 4.59 5.35 19.01
N LEU A 330 4.90 5.81 17.81
CA LEU A 330 5.06 4.94 16.64
C LEU A 330 6.53 4.53 16.46
N PRO A 331 6.81 3.23 16.21
CA PRO A 331 8.14 2.78 15.84
C PRO A 331 8.64 3.47 14.56
N ARG A 332 9.97 3.57 14.38
CA ARG A 332 10.59 4.25 13.21
C ARG A 332 10.16 3.70 11.83
N TRP A 333 9.75 2.44 11.78
CA TRP A 333 9.27 1.75 10.59
C TRP A 333 7.77 2.00 10.31
N MET A 334 7.12 2.86 11.10
CA MET A 334 5.75 3.33 10.93
C MET A 334 5.72 4.85 10.83
N ARG A 335 4.91 5.40 9.92
CA ARG A 335 4.65 6.84 9.84
C ARG A 335 3.21 7.13 9.42
N VAL A 336 2.73 8.30 9.80
CA VAL A 336 1.42 8.80 9.41
C VAL A 336 1.54 9.60 8.10
N ILE A 337 0.62 9.36 7.18
CA ILE A 337 0.41 10.16 5.98
C ILE A 337 -0.99 10.74 6.04
N VAL A 338 -1.07 12.07 6.12
CA VAL A 338 -2.33 12.80 6.09
C VAL A 338 -2.69 13.11 4.65
N VAL A 339 -3.79 12.55 4.18
CA VAL A 339 -4.35 12.80 2.85
C VAL A 339 -5.15 14.10 2.92
N PRO A 340 -4.85 15.11 2.09
CA PRO A 340 -5.61 16.36 2.09
C PRO A 340 -7.07 16.15 1.71
N ALA A 341 -7.92 17.15 1.91
CA ALA A 341 -9.23 17.18 1.26
C ALA A 341 -9.10 17.22 -0.28
N GLY A 342 -10.10 16.71 -0.99
CA GLY A 342 -10.12 16.64 -2.46
C GLY A 342 -11.51 16.45 -3.03
N GLY A 343 -11.60 16.16 -4.33
CA GLY A 343 -12.85 16.00 -5.07
C GLY A 343 -13.62 14.72 -4.71
N VAL A 344 -12.92 13.68 -4.23
CA VAL A 344 -13.54 12.47 -3.66
C VAL A 344 -12.86 12.08 -2.35
N GLN A 345 -13.55 11.35 -1.48
CA GLN A 345 -12.98 10.82 -0.24
C GLN A 345 -13.20 9.31 -0.20
N THR A 346 -12.20 8.56 -0.65
CA THR A 346 -12.30 7.11 -0.87
C THR A 346 -10.99 6.41 -0.52
N LYS A 347 -11.07 5.15 -0.07
CA LYS A 347 -9.90 4.27 0.16
C LYS A 347 -8.93 4.27 -1.04
N PRO A 348 -9.35 4.04 -2.31
CA PRO A 348 -8.43 4.06 -3.44
C PRO A 348 -7.70 5.39 -3.64
N ARG A 349 -8.35 6.54 -3.39
CA ARG A 349 -7.70 7.85 -3.45
C ARG A 349 -6.61 7.97 -2.37
N ALA A 350 -6.94 7.58 -1.14
CA ALA A 350 -5.99 7.63 -0.03
C ALA A 350 -4.76 6.74 -0.31
N LEU A 351 -4.96 5.52 -0.82
CA LEU A 351 -3.88 4.62 -1.24
C LEU A 351 -3.05 5.21 -2.39
N ASN A 352 -3.70 5.84 -3.38
CA ASN A 352 -3.00 6.50 -4.47
C ASN A 352 -2.14 7.67 -3.98
N TYR A 353 -2.61 8.45 -3.01
CA TYR A 353 -1.84 9.54 -2.43
C TYR A 353 -0.62 9.00 -1.67
N ALA A 354 -0.83 8.01 -0.79
CA ALA A 354 0.21 7.41 0.02
C ALA A 354 1.26 6.61 -0.79
N LEU A 355 0.91 6.10 -1.97
CA LEU A 355 1.83 5.36 -2.85
C LEU A 355 3.09 6.16 -3.19
N ASP A 356 2.98 7.48 -3.37
CA ASP A 356 4.13 8.32 -3.72
C ASP A 356 5.12 8.50 -2.55
N PHE A 357 4.68 8.23 -1.32
CA PHE A 357 5.50 8.27 -0.11
C PHE A 357 6.12 6.91 0.25
N CYS A 358 5.77 5.84 -0.46
CA CYS A 358 6.30 4.50 -0.21
C CYS A 358 7.78 4.41 -0.61
N LYS A 359 8.59 3.69 0.15
CA LYS A 359 10.03 3.47 -0.13
C LYS A 359 10.34 2.09 -0.71
N GLY A 360 9.42 1.14 -0.54
CA GLY A 360 9.61 -0.26 -0.86
C GLY A 360 9.48 -0.58 -2.35
N GLN A 361 10.16 -1.65 -2.78
CA GLN A 361 10.00 -2.23 -4.12
C GLN A 361 8.72 -3.06 -4.22
N ILE A 362 8.19 -3.48 -3.07
CA ILE A 362 6.93 -4.19 -2.92
C ILE A 362 5.99 -3.28 -2.14
N ILE A 363 4.77 -3.11 -2.66
CA ILE A 363 3.71 -2.31 -2.06
C ILE A 363 2.61 -3.25 -1.57
N GLY A 364 2.34 -3.21 -0.27
CA GLY A 364 1.31 -3.97 0.41
C GLY A 364 0.12 -3.10 0.82
N VAL A 365 -1.02 -3.74 1.05
CA VAL A 365 -2.20 -3.12 1.69
C VAL A 365 -2.70 -4.04 2.81
N TRP A 366 -2.88 -3.46 4.00
CA TRP A 366 -3.62 -4.05 5.12
C TRP A 366 -4.76 -3.12 5.53
N ASP A 367 -5.81 -3.67 6.11
CA ASP A 367 -6.85 -2.92 6.81
C ASP A 367 -6.49 -2.78 8.30
N ALA A 368 -7.18 -1.89 9.02
CA ALA A 368 -6.81 -1.50 10.38
C ALA A 368 -6.96 -2.64 11.40
N GLU A 369 -7.92 -3.53 11.15
CA GLU A 369 -8.25 -4.69 11.96
C GLU A 369 -7.37 -5.92 11.67
N ASP A 370 -6.57 -5.88 10.60
CA ASP A 370 -5.83 -7.03 10.12
C ASP A 370 -4.78 -7.54 11.11
N ALA A 371 -4.73 -8.86 11.24
CA ALA A 371 -3.74 -9.60 12.01
C ALA A 371 -3.00 -10.58 11.08
N PRO A 372 -1.94 -10.13 10.39
CA PRO A 372 -1.18 -10.96 9.47
C PRO A 372 -0.34 -12.03 10.19
N ASP A 373 -0.06 -13.15 9.51
CA ASP A 373 0.93 -14.13 9.98
C ASP A 373 2.29 -13.48 10.23
N ALA A 374 3.01 -13.93 11.27
CA ALA A 374 4.30 -13.37 11.65
C ALA A 374 5.35 -13.42 10.53
N ASP A 375 5.33 -14.44 9.66
CA ASP A 375 6.28 -14.63 8.56
C ASP A 375 5.75 -14.15 7.18
N GLN A 376 4.62 -13.44 7.16
CA GLN A 376 3.91 -13.05 5.93
C GLN A 376 4.80 -12.32 4.92
N LEU A 377 5.54 -11.30 5.34
CA LEU A 377 6.40 -10.53 4.44
C LEU A 377 7.56 -11.37 3.88
N HIS A 378 8.12 -12.30 4.66
CA HIS A 378 9.12 -13.24 4.16
C HIS A 378 8.55 -14.14 3.06
N LYS A 379 7.33 -14.66 3.24
CA LYS A 379 6.64 -15.46 2.22
C LYS A 379 6.37 -14.66 0.95
N VAL A 380 5.92 -13.42 1.07
CA VAL A 380 5.66 -12.50 -0.06
C VAL A 380 6.94 -12.24 -0.85
N VAL A 381 7.99 -11.80 -0.17
CA VAL A 381 9.30 -11.50 -0.78
C VAL A 381 9.86 -12.74 -1.46
N ARG A 382 9.80 -13.89 -0.80
CA ARG A 382 10.24 -15.16 -1.36
C ARG A 382 9.47 -15.53 -2.62
N HIS A 383 8.15 -15.38 -2.60
CA HIS A 383 7.30 -15.74 -3.72
C HIS A 383 7.55 -14.83 -4.92
N PHE A 384 7.71 -13.52 -4.73
CA PHE A 384 8.12 -12.62 -5.81
C PHE A 384 9.53 -12.91 -6.33
N HIS A 385 10.46 -13.30 -5.46
CA HIS A 385 11.81 -13.68 -5.89
C HIS A 385 11.81 -14.98 -6.72
N ASP A 386 10.92 -15.92 -6.40
CA ASP A 386 10.73 -17.20 -7.12
C ASP A 386 9.94 -17.08 -8.43
N ARG A 387 9.51 -15.88 -8.79
CA ARG A 387 8.64 -15.62 -9.94
C ARG A 387 9.19 -14.51 -10.82
N GLY A 388 8.91 -14.61 -12.12
CA GLY A 388 9.25 -13.58 -13.09
C GLY A 388 8.54 -12.25 -12.83
N PRO A 389 8.92 -11.20 -13.59
CA PRO A 389 8.29 -9.88 -13.50
C PRO A 389 6.83 -9.87 -13.99
N ASP A 390 6.40 -10.91 -14.69
CA ASP A 390 5.01 -11.11 -15.13
C ASP A 390 4.06 -11.37 -13.95
N VAL A 391 4.53 -11.92 -12.83
CA VAL A 391 3.77 -11.96 -11.58
C VAL A 391 3.91 -10.61 -10.88
N ALA A 392 2.90 -9.77 -11.06
CA ALA A 392 2.88 -8.41 -10.54
C ALA A 392 2.16 -8.28 -9.20
N CYS A 393 1.23 -9.19 -8.89
CA CYS A 393 0.41 -9.14 -7.68
C CYS A 393 0.38 -10.48 -6.97
N LEU A 394 0.44 -10.45 -5.64
CA LEU A 394 0.20 -11.57 -4.76
C LEU A 394 -0.98 -11.29 -3.83
N GLN A 395 -1.88 -12.25 -3.73
CA GLN A 395 -3.03 -12.23 -2.82
C GLN A 395 -2.81 -13.28 -1.73
N GLY A 396 -2.80 -12.86 -0.47
CA GLY A 396 -2.86 -13.79 0.67
C GLY A 396 -4.29 -14.26 0.94
N ARG A 397 -4.45 -15.20 1.86
CA ARG A 397 -5.77 -15.65 2.31
C ARG A 397 -6.29 -14.73 3.42
N LEU A 398 -7.59 -14.48 3.40
CA LEU A 398 -8.29 -13.84 4.51
C LEU A 398 -9.06 -14.92 5.29
N ASP A 399 -9.05 -14.77 6.61
CA ASP A 399 -9.79 -15.62 7.55
C ASP A 399 -10.25 -14.78 8.75
N TYR A 400 -11.10 -15.33 9.62
CA TYR A 400 -11.69 -14.57 10.72
C TYR A 400 -11.23 -15.07 12.08
N TYR A 401 -10.86 -14.14 12.97
CA TYR A 401 -10.55 -14.51 14.36
C TYR A 401 -11.81 -14.67 15.24
N ASN A 402 -12.96 -14.12 14.83
CA ASN A 402 -14.22 -14.16 15.56
C ASN A 402 -15.28 -15.10 14.93
N ALA A 403 -14.83 -16.15 14.23
CA ALA A 403 -15.68 -17.09 13.49
C ALA A 403 -16.78 -17.78 14.31
N ARG A 404 -16.66 -17.82 15.65
CA ARG A 404 -17.59 -18.51 16.56
C ARG A 404 -18.57 -17.58 17.28
N THR A 405 -18.57 -16.29 16.97
CA THR A 405 -19.41 -15.30 17.69
C THR A 405 -20.90 -15.54 17.47
N ASN A 406 -21.33 -15.80 16.23
CA ASN A 406 -22.71 -16.13 15.90
C ASN A 406 -22.83 -16.89 14.57
N TRP A 407 -24.05 -17.30 14.22
CA TRP A 407 -24.33 -18.01 12.96
C TRP A 407 -23.84 -17.24 11.72
N LEU A 408 -24.04 -15.92 11.66
CA LEU A 408 -23.60 -15.08 10.54
C LEU A 408 -22.07 -15.11 10.38
N SER A 409 -21.32 -14.94 11.47
CA SER A 409 -19.85 -15.02 11.46
C SER A 409 -19.33 -16.38 10.99
N ARG A 410 -20.05 -17.47 11.32
CA ARG A 410 -19.72 -18.83 10.85
C ARG A 410 -19.92 -18.96 9.34
N CYS A 411 -21.05 -18.47 8.81
CA CYS A 411 -21.32 -18.47 7.37
C CYS A 411 -20.26 -17.66 6.61
N PHE A 412 -19.92 -16.48 7.11
CA PHE A 412 -18.90 -15.60 6.53
C PHE A 412 -17.53 -16.29 6.48
N THR A 413 -17.17 -17.00 7.56
CA THR A 413 -15.93 -17.78 7.64
C THR A 413 -15.90 -18.93 6.62
N ILE A 414 -16.99 -19.69 6.48
CA ILE A 414 -17.07 -20.77 5.49
C ILE A 414 -16.93 -20.21 4.06
N GLU A 415 -17.56 -19.07 3.80
CA GLU A 415 -17.51 -18.41 2.51
C GLU A 415 -16.07 -17.99 2.16
N TYR A 416 -15.38 -17.31 3.07
CA TYR A 416 -13.99 -16.88 2.87
C TYR A 416 -13.03 -18.06 2.75
N ALA A 417 -13.18 -19.08 3.59
CA ALA A 417 -12.40 -20.31 3.49
C ALA A 417 -12.59 -20.99 2.12
N SER A 418 -13.82 -20.99 1.59
CA SER A 418 -14.12 -21.52 0.25
C SER A 418 -13.52 -20.63 -0.84
N TRP A 419 -13.67 -19.32 -0.73
CA TRP A 419 -13.21 -18.35 -1.72
C TRP A 419 -11.68 -18.32 -1.84
N PHE A 420 -10.98 -18.04 -0.74
CA PHE A 420 -9.51 -17.92 -0.70
C PHE A 420 -8.80 -19.28 -0.69
N GLY A 421 -9.44 -20.32 -0.15
CA GLY A 421 -8.86 -21.66 -0.04
C GLY A 421 -9.06 -22.54 -1.28
N VAL A 422 -10.13 -22.31 -2.05
CA VAL A 422 -10.53 -23.16 -3.17
C VAL A 422 -10.73 -22.38 -4.46
N VAL A 423 -11.63 -21.39 -4.47
CA VAL A 423 -12.05 -20.73 -5.71
C VAL A 423 -10.90 -19.94 -6.34
N LEU A 424 -10.29 -18.98 -5.63
CA LEU A 424 -9.19 -18.18 -6.19
C LEU A 424 -7.98 -19.03 -6.60
N PRO A 425 -7.49 -20.00 -5.80
CA PRO A 425 -6.43 -20.92 -6.25
C PRO A 425 -6.80 -21.76 -7.48
N GLY A 426 -8.09 -22.08 -7.65
CA GLY A 426 -8.63 -22.78 -8.82
C GLY A 426 -8.65 -21.89 -10.06
N LEU A 427 -9.20 -20.68 -9.94
CA LEU A 427 -9.22 -19.67 -11.01
C LEU A 427 -7.81 -19.33 -11.49
N GLN A 428 -6.83 -19.21 -10.57
CA GLN A 428 -5.43 -19.00 -10.90
C GLN A 428 -4.89 -20.11 -11.83
N ARG A 429 -5.21 -21.38 -11.55
CA ARG A 429 -4.77 -22.51 -12.39
C ARG A 429 -5.45 -22.54 -13.73
N MET A 430 -6.70 -22.13 -13.77
CA MET A 430 -7.45 -21.94 -15.00
C MET A 430 -6.95 -20.71 -15.78
N LYS A 431 -5.96 -19.97 -15.26
CA LYS A 431 -5.40 -18.74 -15.86
C LYS A 431 -6.48 -17.67 -16.09
N LEU A 432 -7.50 -17.64 -15.24
CA LEU A 432 -8.56 -16.64 -15.27
C LEU A 432 -8.16 -15.42 -14.44
N ALA A 433 -8.83 -14.29 -14.68
CA ALA A 433 -8.65 -13.10 -13.87
C ALA A 433 -9.07 -13.37 -12.42
N LEU A 434 -8.26 -12.89 -11.48
CA LEU A 434 -8.51 -13.02 -10.06
C LEU A 434 -9.12 -11.71 -9.54
N PRO A 435 -10.40 -11.70 -9.13
CA PRO A 435 -10.92 -10.58 -8.35
C PRO A 435 -10.16 -10.52 -7.03
N LEU A 436 -9.48 -9.40 -6.78
CA LEU A 436 -8.67 -9.19 -5.59
C LEU A 436 -9.57 -8.99 -4.36
N GLY A 437 -9.02 -9.28 -3.18
CA GLY A 437 -9.76 -9.30 -1.90
C GLY A 437 -9.60 -8.06 -1.02
N GLY A 438 -9.25 -6.90 -1.58
CA GLY A 438 -9.23 -5.60 -0.88
C GLY A 438 -8.11 -5.38 0.15
N THR A 439 -7.59 -6.44 0.75
CA THR A 439 -6.50 -6.45 1.71
C THR A 439 -5.63 -7.71 1.57
N THR A 440 -4.47 -7.73 2.24
CA THR A 440 -3.43 -8.76 2.12
C THR A 440 -2.99 -8.92 0.66
N LEU A 441 -2.83 -7.77 0.02
CA LEU A 441 -2.43 -7.62 -1.36
C LEU A 441 -1.03 -7.07 -1.42
N TYR A 442 -0.19 -7.65 -2.26
CA TYR A 442 1.18 -7.18 -2.47
C TYR A 442 1.45 -7.03 -3.96
N PHE A 443 2.03 -5.90 -4.34
CA PHE A 443 2.32 -5.56 -5.72
C PHE A 443 3.80 -5.28 -5.89
N ARG A 444 4.36 -5.65 -7.04
CA ARG A 444 5.60 -5.02 -7.49
C ARG A 444 5.29 -3.55 -7.77
N ARG A 445 6.02 -2.63 -7.12
CA ARG A 445 5.78 -1.19 -7.22
C ARG A 445 5.72 -0.72 -8.69
N ALA A 446 6.70 -1.11 -9.50
CA ALA A 446 6.77 -0.70 -10.90
C ALA A 446 5.54 -1.11 -11.73
N ALA A 447 4.97 -2.29 -11.46
CA ALA A 447 3.75 -2.74 -12.17
C ALA A 447 2.52 -1.95 -11.70
N LEU A 448 2.41 -1.69 -10.39
CA LEU A 448 1.32 -0.88 -9.82
C LEU A 448 1.36 0.57 -10.31
N GLU A 449 2.54 1.18 -10.38
CA GLU A 449 2.72 2.55 -10.91
C GLU A 449 2.40 2.62 -12.40
N LYS A 450 2.82 1.62 -13.19
CA LYS A 450 2.48 1.52 -14.62
C LYS A 450 0.97 1.40 -14.86
N LEU A 451 0.25 0.77 -13.94
CA LEU A 451 -1.21 0.65 -13.96
C LEU A 451 -1.94 1.94 -13.56
N GLY A 452 -1.22 2.93 -13.04
CA GLY A 452 -1.81 4.13 -12.44
C GLY A 452 -2.46 3.87 -11.08
N GLY A 453 -2.03 2.85 -10.33
CA GLY A 453 -2.57 2.55 -9.00
C GLY A 453 -4.04 2.10 -9.02
N TRP A 454 -4.83 2.60 -8.06
CA TRP A 454 -6.25 2.27 -7.88
C TRP A 454 -7.16 3.30 -8.56
N ASP A 455 -8.33 2.89 -9.02
CA ASP A 455 -9.31 3.85 -9.53
C ASP A 455 -10.01 4.55 -8.36
N ALA A 456 -9.69 5.83 -8.13
CA ALA A 456 -10.23 6.65 -7.02
C ALA A 456 -11.76 6.76 -7.00
N HIS A 457 -12.40 6.51 -8.15
CA HIS A 457 -13.84 6.64 -8.35
C HIS A 457 -14.60 5.30 -8.30
N ASN A 458 -13.89 4.17 -8.14
CA ASN A 458 -14.50 2.85 -8.03
C ASN A 458 -14.73 2.47 -6.56
N VAL A 459 -15.83 1.78 -6.27
CA VAL A 459 -16.19 1.32 -4.90
C VAL A 459 -15.67 -0.10 -4.58
N THR A 460 -15.18 -0.82 -5.60
CA THR A 460 -14.39 -2.06 -5.50
C THR A 460 -13.15 -1.92 -6.39
N GLU A 461 -12.25 -1.05 -5.97
CA GLU A 461 -11.00 -0.73 -6.65
C GLU A 461 -10.08 -1.95 -6.85
N ASP A 462 -10.24 -2.94 -5.99
CA ASP A 462 -9.47 -4.18 -5.92
C ASP A 462 -9.84 -5.14 -7.07
N ALA A 463 -11.13 -5.40 -7.27
CA ALA A 463 -11.63 -6.22 -8.38
C ALA A 463 -11.28 -5.58 -9.74
N ASP A 464 -11.40 -4.25 -9.84
CA ASP A 464 -10.95 -3.48 -11.00
C ASP A 464 -9.45 -3.60 -11.25
N LEU A 465 -8.63 -3.41 -10.22
CA LEU A 465 -7.17 -3.53 -10.33
C LEU A 465 -6.76 -4.94 -10.76
N GLY A 466 -7.41 -5.98 -10.24
CA GLY A 466 -7.23 -7.37 -10.68
C GLY A 466 -7.50 -7.55 -12.17
N MET A 467 -8.54 -6.89 -12.69
CA MET A 467 -8.87 -6.94 -14.11
C MET A 467 -7.87 -6.14 -14.97
N ARG A 468 -7.46 -4.94 -14.52
CA ARG A 468 -6.46 -4.12 -15.24
C ARG A 468 -5.09 -4.81 -15.32
N LEU A 469 -4.67 -5.52 -14.27
CA LEU A 469 -3.46 -6.34 -14.27
C LEU A 469 -3.44 -7.33 -15.44
N VAL A 470 -4.50 -8.13 -15.58
CA VAL A 470 -4.59 -9.16 -16.63
C VAL A 470 -4.66 -8.54 -18.02
N ARG A 471 -5.37 -7.41 -18.19
CA ARG A 471 -5.41 -6.65 -19.46
C ARG A 471 -4.04 -6.11 -19.89
N MET A 472 -3.14 -5.87 -18.93
CA MET A 472 -1.75 -5.47 -19.21
C MET A 472 -0.79 -6.67 -19.32
N GLY A 473 -1.29 -7.90 -19.34
CA GLY A 473 -0.50 -9.13 -19.45
C GLY A 473 0.16 -9.58 -18.15
N TYR A 474 -0.15 -8.95 -17.02
CA TYR A 474 0.34 -9.38 -15.71
C TYR A 474 -0.50 -10.51 -15.12
N ARG A 475 0.13 -11.26 -14.21
CA ARG A 475 -0.49 -12.35 -13.46
C ARG A 475 -0.56 -12.02 -11.97
N THR A 476 -1.64 -12.49 -11.36
CA THR A 476 -1.82 -12.52 -9.91
C THR A 476 -1.67 -13.96 -9.42
N GLU A 477 -0.95 -14.17 -8.32
CA GLU A 477 -0.84 -15.48 -7.68
C GLU A 477 -1.24 -15.46 -6.20
N MET A 478 -1.82 -16.55 -5.73
CA MET A 478 -2.09 -16.79 -4.32
C MET A 478 -0.79 -17.14 -3.60
N VAL A 479 -0.47 -16.40 -2.52
CA VAL A 479 0.65 -16.68 -1.61
C VAL A 479 0.14 -17.41 -0.36
N ASP A 480 0.92 -18.36 0.16
CA ASP A 480 0.51 -19.21 1.28
C ASP A 480 0.75 -18.55 2.65
N THR A 481 0.00 -17.48 2.88
CA THR A 481 -0.08 -16.73 4.14
C THR A 481 -1.52 -16.35 4.40
N THR A 482 -1.87 -16.23 5.68
CA THR A 482 -3.20 -15.83 6.12
C THR A 482 -3.10 -14.51 6.89
N THR A 483 -4.10 -13.66 6.70
CA THR A 483 -4.39 -12.52 7.56
C THR A 483 -5.74 -12.75 8.19
N ARG A 484 -5.82 -12.57 9.52
CA ARG A 484 -7.08 -12.69 10.24
C ARG A 484 -7.70 -11.31 10.43
N GLU A 485 -8.98 -11.18 10.10
CA GLU A 485 -9.77 -9.96 10.25
C GLU A 485 -11.01 -10.21 11.15
N GLU A 486 -11.81 -9.16 11.36
CA GLU A 486 -13.07 -9.25 12.10
C GLU A 486 -14.28 -9.46 11.19
N ALA A 487 -15.02 -10.55 11.40
CA ALA A 487 -16.26 -10.81 10.69
C ALA A 487 -17.36 -9.86 11.15
N ASN A 488 -18.16 -9.39 10.20
CA ASN A 488 -19.35 -8.63 10.51
C ASN A 488 -20.41 -9.52 11.18
N CYS A 489 -20.72 -9.22 12.43
CA CYS A 489 -21.67 -10.01 13.22
C CYS A 489 -23.11 -9.47 13.16
N ARG A 490 -23.39 -8.40 12.40
CA ARG A 490 -24.69 -7.72 12.33
C ARG A 490 -25.26 -7.73 10.92
N VAL A 491 -26.55 -8.04 10.80
CA VAL A 491 -27.24 -8.22 9.50
C VAL A 491 -27.21 -6.95 8.64
N LEU A 492 -27.62 -5.79 9.17
CA LEU A 492 -27.67 -4.56 8.36
C LEU A 492 -26.29 -4.09 7.88
N PRO A 493 -25.24 -4.02 8.72
CA PRO A 493 -23.88 -3.77 8.26
C PRO A 493 -23.39 -4.79 7.21
N TRP A 494 -23.72 -6.08 7.37
CA TRP A 494 -23.39 -7.12 6.39
C TRP A 494 -24.07 -6.88 5.04
N ILE A 495 -25.38 -6.55 5.02
CA ILE A 495 -26.09 -6.18 3.79
C ILE A 495 -25.42 -4.97 3.12
N LYS A 496 -25.11 -3.92 3.88
CA LYS A 496 -24.43 -2.72 3.33
C LYS A 496 -23.08 -3.08 2.71
N GLN A 497 -22.31 -3.97 3.33
CA GLN A 497 -21.03 -4.45 2.82
C GLN A 497 -21.22 -5.20 1.48
N ARG A 498 -22.18 -6.13 1.41
CA ARG A 498 -22.47 -6.91 0.19
C ARG A 498 -23.02 -6.07 -0.95
N SER A 499 -23.93 -5.14 -0.65
CA SER A 499 -24.46 -4.20 -1.64
C SER A 499 -23.35 -3.35 -2.26
N ARG A 500 -22.36 -2.92 -1.45
CA ARG A 500 -21.19 -2.20 -1.95
C ARG A 500 -20.35 -3.04 -2.91
N TRP A 501 -20.15 -4.33 -2.60
CA TRP A 501 -19.39 -5.24 -3.47
C TRP A 501 -20.10 -5.46 -4.81
N LEU A 502 -21.42 -5.71 -4.80
CA LEU A 502 -22.20 -5.86 -6.03
C LEU A 502 -22.21 -4.58 -6.87
N LYS A 503 -22.37 -3.42 -6.23
CA LYS A 503 -22.26 -2.12 -6.91
C LYS A 503 -20.90 -1.99 -7.63
N GLY A 504 -19.82 -2.33 -6.95
CA GLY A 504 -18.48 -2.25 -7.53
C GLY A 504 -18.24 -3.27 -8.65
N TYR A 505 -18.79 -4.47 -8.54
CA TYR A 505 -18.77 -5.46 -9.63
C TYR A 505 -19.50 -4.94 -10.87
N ALA A 506 -20.67 -4.30 -10.69
CA ALA A 506 -21.40 -3.68 -11.79
C ALA A 506 -20.61 -2.54 -12.44
N MET A 507 -19.98 -1.66 -11.63
CA MET A 507 -19.14 -0.57 -12.13
C MET A 507 -17.93 -1.11 -12.90
N THR A 508 -17.21 -2.07 -12.33
CA THR A 508 -16.05 -2.73 -12.95
C THR A 508 -16.44 -3.41 -14.26
N TRP A 509 -17.53 -4.16 -14.27
CA TRP A 509 -18.03 -4.80 -15.49
C TRP A 509 -18.33 -3.76 -16.57
N ALA A 510 -19.09 -2.73 -16.23
CA ALA A 510 -19.55 -1.75 -17.19
C ALA A 510 -18.40 -0.88 -17.74
N VAL A 511 -17.40 -0.52 -16.93
CA VAL A 511 -16.21 0.20 -17.38
C VAL A 511 -15.40 -0.63 -18.38
N HIS A 512 -15.15 -1.90 -18.06
CA HIS A 512 -14.38 -2.78 -18.92
C HIS A 512 -15.14 -3.18 -20.20
N MET A 513 -16.47 -3.21 -20.15
CA MET A 513 -17.35 -3.50 -21.30
C MET A 513 -17.69 -2.28 -22.17
N ARG A 514 -17.12 -1.09 -21.91
CA ARG A 514 -17.25 0.08 -22.81
C ARG A 514 -16.74 -0.21 -24.22
N ASN A 515 -15.74 -1.09 -24.35
CA ASN A 515 -15.24 -1.57 -25.64
C ASN A 515 -14.99 -3.09 -25.59
N PRO A 516 -16.03 -3.91 -25.81
CA PRO A 516 -15.94 -5.36 -25.62
C PRO A 516 -15.00 -6.02 -26.63
N ALA A 517 -14.91 -5.48 -27.85
CA ALA A 517 -13.98 -5.98 -28.87
C ALA A 517 -12.51 -5.77 -28.47
N LYS A 518 -12.18 -4.62 -27.86
CA LYS A 518 -10.85 -4.38 -27.29
C LYS A 518 -10.59 -5.31 -26.10
N LEU A 519 -11.55 -5.46 -25.18
CA LEU A 519 -11.40 -6.35 -24.04
C LEU A 519 -11.19 -7.81 -24.48
N TRP A 520 -11.95 -8.29 -25.46
CA TRP A 520 -11.79 -9.63 -26.03
C TRP A 520 -10.40 -9.84 -26.64
N ARG A 521 -9.86 -8.85 -27.36
CA ARG A 521 -8.50 -8.94 -27.92
C ARG A 521 -7.42 -8.95 -26.84
N GLU A 522 -7.59 -8.18 -25.77
CA GLU A 522 -6.63 -8.11 -24.67
C GLU A 522 -6.63 -9.37 -23.80
N LEU A 523 -7.80 -9.99 -23.58
CA LEU A 523 -7.95 -11.17 -22.71
C LEU A 523 -7.93 -12.50 -23.45
N GLY A 524 -8.30 -12.50 -24.72
CA GLY A 524 -8.69 -13.71 -25.44
C GLY A 524 -10.02 -14.30 -24.95
N ALA A 525 -10.53 -15.29 -25.68
CA ALA A 525 -11.86 -15.87 -25.48
C ALA A 525 -12.06 -16.44 -24.06
N TRP A 526 -11.06 -17.15 -23.54
CA TRP A 526 -11.17 -17.87 -22.27
C TRP A 526 -11.25 -16.95 -21.06
N GLN A 527 -10.33 -15.97 -20.96
CA GLN A 527 -10.35 -15.02 -19.85
C GLN A 527 -11.52 -14.05 -19.96
N PHE A 528 -11.94 -13.69 -21.18
CA PHE A 528 -13.17 -12.91 -21.39
C PHE A 528 -14.41 -13.66 -20.91
N ALA A 529 -14.55 -14.95 -21.24
CA ALA A 529 -15.66 -15.77 -20.74
C ALA A 529 -15.63 -15.85 -19.21
N GLY A 530 -14.47 -16.09 -18.60
CA GLY A 530 -14.32 -16.08 -17.15
C GLY A 530 -14.71 -14.73 -16.52
N PHE A 531 -14.35 -13.61 -17.15
CA PHE A 531 -14.77 -12.28 -16.74
C PHE A 531 -16.30 -12.12 -16.78
N GLN A 532 -16.97 -12.58 -17.84
CA GLN A 532 -18.45 -12.54 -17.89
C GLN A 532 -19.07 -13.38 -16.77
N VAL A 533 -18.58 -14.59 -16.53
CA VAL A 533 -19.12 -15.45 -15.48
C VAL A 533 -18.91 -14.85 -14.09
N LEU A 534 -17.71 -14.34 -13.80
CA LEU A 534 -17.37 -13.78 -12.49
C LEU A 534 -18.12 -12.49 -12.17
N PHE A 535 -18.26 -11.58 -13.14
CA PHE A 535 -18.89 -10.29 -12.91
C PHE A 535 -20.37 -10.31 -13.29
N LEU A 536 -20.71 -10.50 -14.56
CA LEU A 536 -22.11 -10.50 -15.03
C LEU A 536 -22.91 -11.67 -14.49
N GLY A 537 -22.30 -12.86 -14.38
CA GLY A 537 -22.93 -14.04 -13.80
C GLY A 537 -23.32 -13.80 -12.33
N THR A 538 -22.39 -13.27 -11.52
CA THR A 538 -22.67 -12.91 -10.12
C THR A 538 -23.80 -11.87 -10.04
N LEU A 539 -23.74 -10.80 -10.83
CA LEU A 539 -24.79 -9.77 -10.83
C LEU A 539 -26.17 -10.33 -11.22
N SER A 540 -26.19 -11.21 -12.24
CA SER A 540 -27.42 -11.86 -12.71
C SER A 540 -28.02 -12.75 -11.63
N GLN A 541 -27.20 -13.52 -10.92
CA GLN A 541 -27.66 -14.42 -9.85
C GLN A 541 -28.30 -13.65 -8.69
N PHE A 542 -27.72 -12.52 -8.28
CA PHE A 542 -28.31 -11.71 -7.22
C PHE A 542 -29.60 -11.03 -7.67
N LEU A 543 -29.64 -10.52 -8.90
CA LEU A 543 -30.82 -9.83 -9.44
C LEU A 543 -32.00 -10.79 -9.66
N LEU A 544 -31.72 -12.02 -10.09
CA LEU A 544 -32.73 -13.00 -10.49
C LEU A 544 -32.98 -14.08 -9.44
N ALA A 545 -32.39 -13.95 -8.24
CA ALA A 545 -32.66 -14.84 -7.13
C ALA A 545 -34.17 -15.02 -6.82
N PRO A 546 -35.05 -13.99 -6.95
CA PRO A 546 -36.49 -14.17 -6.73
C PRO A 546 -37.22 -15.00 -7.81
N VAL A 547 -36.56 -15.28 -8.93
CA VAL A 547 -37.12 -16.04 -10.07
C VAL A 547 -36.72 -17.53 -10.00
N LEU A 548 -35.70 -17.85 -9.21
CA LEU A 548 -35.24 -19.21 -8.90
C LEU A 548 -36.02 -19.76 -7.70
#